data_AF-A0A1W9VR07-F1
#
_entry.id   AF-A0A1W9VR07-F1
#
_cell.length_a   1.000
_cell.length_b   1.000
_cell.length_c   1.000
_cell.angle_alpha   90.00
_cell.angle_beta   90.00
_cell.angle_gamma   90.00
#
_symmetry.space_group_name_H-M   'P 1'
#
loop_
_entity.id
_entity.type
_entity.pdbx_description
1 polymer ?
#
loop_
_entity_poly.entity_id
_entity_poly.type
_entity_poly.pdbx_seq_one_letter_code
_entity_poly.pdbx_strand_id
1 'polypeptide(L)'
;MMEREFICIICPNGCRIKVEYEGTNIKKIKGDECPKGKGYVENEITNPLRVFTGSVLVENGDFSLVSVKTSVPIPKKYLKKVGEITRRIKVEAP
;
A
#
# COMPACT_ATOMS: atom_id res chain seq x y z
N MET A 1 -3.81 -25.15 -3.49
CA MET A 1 -4.81 -24.28 -4.17
C MET A 1 -5.61 -23.48 -3.14
N MET A 2 -5.63 -22.16 -3.25
CA MET A 2 -6.38 -21.25 -2.38
C MET A 2 -7.36 -20.41 -3.21
N GLU A 3 -8.55 -20.16 -2.67
CA GLU A 3 -9.51 -19.18 -3.20
C GLU A 3 -9.63 -18.02 -2.22
N ARG A 4 -9.62 -16.78 -2.74
CA ARG A 4 -9.84 -15.57 -1.93
C ARG A 4 -10.69 -14.56 -2.68
N GLU A 5 -11.59 -13.91 -1.96
CA GLU A 5 -12.37 -12.78 -2.46
C GLU A 5 -11.75 -11.45 -2.02
N PHE A 6 -11.73 -10.48 -2.93
CA PHE A 6 -11.24 -9.12 -2.74
C PHE A 6 -12.33 -8.13 -3.11
N ILE A 7 -12.36 -7.00 -2.40
CA ILE A 7 -13.08 -5.80 -2.85
C ILE A 7 -12.03 -4.88 -3.46
N CYS A 8 -12.22 -4.51 -4.72
CA CYS A 8 -11.35 -3.55 -5.40
C CYS A 8 -11.49 -2.18 -4.74
N ILE A 9 -10.39 -1.60 -4.26
CA ILE A 9 -10.37 -0.30 -3.58
C ILE A 9 -9.87 0.84 -4.47
N ILE A 10 -9.68 0.59 -5.77
CA ILE A 10 -9.08 1.57 -6.70
C ILE A 10 -10.09 2.66 -7.12
N CYS A 11 -11.37 2.35 -7.15
CA CYS A 11 -12.43 3.26 -7.55
C CYS A 11 -13.69 3.03 -6.70
N PRO A 12 -14.64 3.98 -6.67
CA PRO A 12 -15.84 3.87 -5.82
C PRO A 12 -16.78 2.73 -6.19
N ASN A 13 -16.64 2.10 -7.37
CA ASN A 13 -17.49 0.97 -7.77
C ASN A 13 -17.31 -0.26 -6.88
N GLY A 14 -16.12 -0.47 -6.30
CA GLY A 14 -15.93 -1.54 -5.31
C GLY A 14 -16.18 -2.96 -5.84
N CYS A 15 -15.78 -3.29 -7.07
CA CYS A 15 -16.05 -4.60 -7.65
C CYS A 15 -15.53 -5.77 -6.78
N ARG A 16 -16.32 -6.84 -6.67
CA ARG A 16 -15.98 -8.05 -5.93
C ARG A 16 -15.25 -9.02 -6.85
N ILE A 17 -13.98 -9.27 -6.55
CA ILE A 17 -13.09 -10.06 -7.39
C ILE A 17 -12.71 -11.34 -6.64
N LYS A 18 -13.05 -12.49 -7.20
CA LYS A 18 -12.63 -13.81 -6.70
C LYS A 18 -11.38 -14.29 -7.44
N VAL A 19 -10.41 -14.80 -6.69
CA VAL A 19 -9.13 -15.26 -7.24
C VAL A 19 -8.75 -16.63 -6.73
N GLU A 20 -8.38 -17.50 -7.66
CA GLU A 20 -7.80 -18.82 -7.43
C GLU A 20 -6.29 -18.76 -7.67
N TYR A 21 -5.48 -19.10 -6.67
CA TYR A 21 -4.03 -18.97 -6.73
C TYR A 21 -3.29 -20.00 -5.85
N GLU A 22 -1.99 -20.14 -6.11
CA GLU A 22 -1.07 -20.99 -5.34
C GLU A 22 0.25 -20.26 -5.14
N GLY A 23 0.57 -19.90 -3.89
CA GLY A 23 1.69 -19.00 -3.59
C GLY A 23 1.47 -17.64 -4.25
N THR A 24 2.33 -17.29 -5.20
CA THR A 24 2.22 -16.08 -6.03
C THR A 24 1.66 -16.35 -7.43
N ASN A 25 1.39 -17.61 -7.76
CA ASN A 25 0.93 -18.02 -9.08
C ASN A 25 -0.60 -17.93 -9.17
N ILE A 26 -1.10 -16.98 -9.95
CA ILE A 26 -2.53 -16.76 -10.13
C ILE A 26 -3.04 -17.66 -11.26
N LYS A 27 -4.03 -18.48 -10.96
CA LYS A 27 -4.67 -19.38 -11.93
C LYS A 27 -5.88 -18.76 -12.58
N LYS A 28 -6.68 -18.01 -11.80
CA LYS A 28 -7.93 -17.44 -12.30
C LYS A 28 -8.32 -16.22 -11.51
N ILE A 29 -8.79 -15.20 -12.21
CA ILE A 29 -9.41 -13.99 -11.65
C ILE A 29 -10.80 -13.87 -12.27
N LYS A 30 -11.82 -13.57 -11.47
CA LYS A 30 -13.19 -13.32 -11.91
C LYS A 30 -13.82 -12.18 -11.14
N GLY A 31 -14.67 -11.39 -11.80
CA GLY A 31 -15.42 -10.29 -11.18
C GLY A 31 -14.71 -8.94 -11.26
N ASP A 32 -13.59 -8.85 -11.97
CA ASP A 32 -12.98 -7.58 -12.33
C ASP A 32 -13.75 -6.91 -13.48
N GLU A 33 -14.14 -5.65 -13.27
CA GLU A 33 -14.83 -4.83 -14.29
C GLU A 33 -13.86 -3.94 -15.09
N CYS A 34 -12.59 -3.91 -14.70
CA CYS A 34 -11.58 -3.10 -15.39
C CYS A 34 -10.15 -3.63 -15.17
N PRO A 35 -9.19 -3.28 -16.06
CA PRO A 35 -7.79 -3.71 -15.95
C PRO A 35 -7.12 -3.25 -14.63
N LYS A 36 -7.55 -2.11 -14.09
CA LYS A 36 -7.02 -1.59 -12.82
C LYS A 36 -7.40 -2.49 -11.63
N GLY A 37 -8.63 -3.03 -11.63
CA GLY A 37 -9.11 -3.95 -10.59
C GLY A 37 -8.35 -5.27 -10.62
N LYS A 38 -8.14 -5.83 -11.82
CA LYS A 38 -7.29 -7.01 -12.01
C LYS A 38 -5.88 -6.78 -11.49
N GLY A 39 -5.22 -5.70 -11.93
CA GLY A 39 -3.87 -5.36 -11.51
C GLY A 39 -3.74 -5.08 -10.00
N TYR A 40 -4.78 -4.55 -9.36
CA TYR A 40 -4.81 -4.40 -7.90
C TYR A 40 -4.75 -5.76 -7.19
N VAL A 41 -5.58 -6.72 -7.59
CA VAL A 41 -5.62 -8.03 -6.93
C VAL A 41 -4.37 -8.85 -7.23
N GLU A 42 -3.84 -8.76 -8.45
CA GLU A 42 -2.55 -9.37 -8.79
C GLU A 42 -1.42 -8.87 -7.88
N ASN A 43 -1.34 -7.55 -7.66
CA ASN A 43 -0.37 -6.97 -6.73
C ASN A 43 -0.63 -7.40 -5.28
N GLU A 44 -1.89 -7.46 -4.84
CA GLU A 44 -2.23 -7.81 -3.45
C GLU A 44 -1.82 -9.26 -3.10
N ILE A 45 -1.81 -10.16 -4.08
CA ILE A 45 -1.35 -11.56 -3.93
C ILE A 45 0.18 -11.66 -4.02
N THR A 46 0.79 -10.96 -4.99
CA THR A 46 2.21 -11.15 -5.32
C THR A 46 3.14 -10.28 -4.47
N ASN A 47 2.82 -9.00 -4.29
CA ASN A 47 3.62 -8.03 -3.55
C ASN A 47 2.77 -6.80 -3.16
N PRO A 48 1.98 -6.86 -2.07
CA PRO A 48 1.06 -5.80 -1.71
C PRO A 48 1.80 -4.48 -1.46
N LEU A 49 1.41 -3.43 -2.18
CA LEU A 49 2.02 -2.10 -2.11
C LEU A 49 1.14 -1.13 -1.34
N ARG A 50 1.73 -0.24 -0.55
CA ARG A 50 1.03 0.83 0.19
C ARG A 50 1.89 2.10 0.22
N VAL A 51 1.24 3.26 0.21
CA VAL A 51 1.92 4.52 0.51
C VAL A 51 2.20 4.54 2.02
N PHE A 52 3.45 4.75 2.40
CA PHE A 52 3.79 4.97 3.80
C PHE A 52 3.37 6.39 4.17
N THR A 53 2.67 6.54 5.29
CA THR A 53 2.37 7.82 5.94
C THR A 53 2.91 7.77 7.36
N GLY A 54 3.58 8.84 7.77
CA GLY A 54 4.18 8.95 9.09
C GLY A 54 4.48 10.41 9.44
N SER A 55 5.31 10.62 10.46
CA SER A 55 5.74 11.95 10.88
C SER A 55 7.23 12.00 11.16
N VAL A 56 7.85 13.16 10.92
CA VAL A 56 9.24 13.46 11.28
C VAL A 56 9.28 14.63 12.25
N LEU A 57 10.32 14.69 13.08
CA LEU A 57 10.52 15.78 14.02
C LEU A 57 11.00 17.03 13.29
N VAL A 58 10.43 18.17 13.64
CA VAL A 58 10.83 19.47 13.10
C VAL A 58 11.49 20.30 14.19
N GLU A 59 12.64 20.86 13.87
CA GLU A 59 13.36 21.80 14.73
C GLU A 59 13.06 23.23 14.27
N ASN A 60 12.92 24.15 15.23
CA ASN A 60 12.68 25.58 15.02
C ASN A 60 11.38 25.94 14.27
N GLY A 61 10.37 25.05 14.28
CA GLY A 61 9.04 25.32 13.72
C GLY A 61 7.98 25.49 14.80
N ASP A 62 6.81 26.02 14.40
CA ASP A 62 5.63 26.14 15.28
C ASP A 62 5.10 24.78 15.74
N PHE A 63 5.38 23.72 14.97
CA PHE A 63 4.97 22.35 15.26
C PHE A 63 6.18 21.44 15.46
N SER A 64 6.10 20.55 16.45
CA SER A 64 7.16 19.58 16.75
C SER A 64 7.24 18.40 15.77
N LEU A 65 6.20 18.20 14.96
CA LEU A 65 6.08 17.10 14.00
C LEU A 65 5.42 17.59 12.71
N VAL A 66 5.87 17.06 11.58
CA VAL A 66 5.20 17.22 10.28
C VAL A 66 4.94 15.89 9.62
N SER A 67 3.81 15.83 8.90
CA SER A 67 3.37 14.64 8.16
C SER A 67 4.24 14.42 6.93
N VAL A 68 4.75 13.21 6.79
CA VAL A 68 5.49 12.77 5.59
C VAL A 68 4.80 11.58 4.96
N LYS A 69 4.96 11.45 3.65
CA LYS A 69 4.55 10.26 2.91
C LYS A 69 5.61 9.87 1.89
N THR A 70 5.65 8.61 1.51
CA THR A 70 6.42 8.22 0.33
C THR A 70 5.79 8.81 -0.94
N SER A 71 6.63 9.21 -1.89
CA SER A 71 6.17 9.73 -3.19
C SER A 71 5.44 8.69 -4.02
N VAL A 72 5.77 7.41 -3.81
CA VAL A 72 5.16 6.25 -4.47
C VAL A 72 4.82 5.15 -3.45
N PRO A 73 3.91 4.22 -3.78
CA PRO A 73 3.66 3.03 -2.97
C PRO A 73 4.92 2.16 -2.83
N ILE A 74 5.14 1.61 -1.64
CA ILE A 74 6.23 0.67 -1.35
C ILE A 74 5.67 -0.68 -0.89
N PRO A 75 6.45 -1.77 -0.98
CA PRO A 75 6.02 -3.07 -0.46
C PRO A 75 5.64 -3.00 1.01
N LYS A 76 4.46 -3.54 1.36
CA LYS A 76 3.88 -3.52 2.70
C LYS A 76 4.84 -4.04 3.77
N LYS A 77 5.65 -5.05 3.41
CA LYS A 77 6.68 -5.63 4.28
C LYS A 77 7.71 -4.61 4.78
N TYR A 78 7.91 -3.49 4.09
CA TYR A 78 8.87 -2.45 4.47
C TYR A 78 8.26 -1.33 5.31
N LEU A 79 6.93 -1.25 5.47
CA LEU A 79 6.30 -0.14 6.20
C LEU A 79 6.85 0.03 7.61
N LYS A 80 7.06 -1.08 8.33
CA LYS A 80 7.63 -1.05 9.70
C LYS A 80 9.07 -0.51 9.70
N LYS A 81 9.91 -1.02 8.79
CA LYS A 81 11.31 -0.59 8.65
C LYS A 81 11.41 0.89 8.28
N VAL A 82 10.55 1.37 7.37
CA VAL A 82 10.49 2.79 7.01
C VAL A 82 10.10 3.62 8.23
N GLY A 83 9.08 3.22 8.99
CA GLY A 83 8.71 3.91 10.23
C GLY A 83 9.85 4.01 11.25
N GLU A 84 10.63 2.93 11.44
CA GLU A 84 11.81 2.93 12.31
C GLU A 84 12.90 3.92 11.86
N ILE A 85 13.10 4.05 10.54
CA ILE A 85 14.04 5.01 9.95
C ILE A 85 13.48 6.43 10.10
N THR A 86 12.23 6.65 9.73
CA THR A 86 11.56 7.96 9.79
C THR A 86 11.58 8.55 11.20
N ARG A 87 11.40 7.73 12.24
CA ARG A 87 11.46 8.16 13.64
C ARG A 87 12.80 8.81 14.04
N ARG A 88 13.89 8.52 13.31
CA ARG A 88 15.23 9.05 13.57
C ARG A 88 15.54 10.31 12.76
N ILE A 89 14.66 10.69 11.84
CA ILE A 89 14.84 11.85 10.96
C ILE A 89 14.37 13.10 11.69
N LYS A 90 15.18 14.15 11.59
CA LYS A 90 14.86 15.51 11.99
C LYS A 90 15.04 16.44 10.79
N VAL A 91 14.17 17.42 10.66
CA VAL A 91 14.24 18.44 9.62
C VAL A 91 14.13 19.83 10.24
N GLU A 92 14.73 20.83 9.61
CA GLU A 92 14.56 22.23 10.01
C GLU A 92 13.31 22.81 9.37
N ALA A 93 12.63 23.69 10.10
CA ALA A 93 11.53 24.48 9.55
C ALA A 93 12.03 25.41 8.43
N PRO A 94 11.19 25.69 7.42
CA PRO A 94 11.51 26.60 6.32
C PRO A 94 11.59 28.07 6.76
#